data_AF-A0A0T9EED6-F1
#
_entry.id   AF-A0A0T9EED6-F1
#
_cell.length_a   1.000
_cell.length_b   1.000
_cell.length_c   1.000
_cell.angle_alpha   90.00
_cell.angle_beta   90.00
_cell.angle_gamma   90.00
#
_symmetry.space_group_name_H-M   'P 1'
#
loop_
_entity.id
_entity.type
_entity.pdbx_description
1 polymer ?
#
loop_
_entity_poly.entity_id
_entity_poly.type
_entity_poly.pdbx_seq_one_letter_code
_entity_poly.pdbx_strand_id
1 'polypeptide(L)'
;MSCYQYGKGSTADWLGGASAGVQHARRGSELHAAAGGPTSAPIYASIDDNPSYEQYKNQIVPYLRSWESVIGHQRTGVYANSKTIDWAVNDGLGSYFWQHNWGSPKGYTHPAAHLHQVEIDKRKVGGVGVDVNQILKPQFGQWA
;
A
#
# COMPACT_ATOMS: atom_id res chain seq x y z
N MET A 1 -8.03 -9.64 0.17
CA MET A 1 -6.85 -8.80 -0.14
C MET A 1 -5.90 -8.83 1.04
N SER A 2 -4.63 -8.49 0.84
CA SER A 2 -3.63 -8.37 1.92
C SER A 2 -3.02 -6.98 1.92
N CYS A 3 -2.78 -6.41 3.11
CA CYS A 3 -1.99 -5.20 3.28
C CYS A 3 -0.91 -5.43 4.33
N TYR A 4 0.10 -4.58 4.34
CA TYR A 4 1.22 -4.66 5.26
C TYR A 4 1.58 -3.27 5.79
N GLN A 5 1.55 -3.15 7.11
CA GLN A 5 2.08 -2.03 7.86
C GLN A 5 2.59 -2.57 9.20
N TYR A 6 3.81 -2.21 9.57
CA TYR A 6 4.39 -2.57 10.86
C TYR A 6 4.54 -1.34 11.77
N GLY A 7 5.23 -0.31 11.28
CA GLY A 7 5.46 0.94 11.99
C GLY A 7 4.51 2.07 11.59
N LYS A 8 4.71 3.23 12.22
CA LYS A 8 3.94 4.46 11.96
C LYS A 8 4.73 5.71 12.32
N GLY A 9 4.53 6.81 11.60
CA GLY A 9 5.17 8.10 11.88
C GLY A 9 6.69 8.00 11.90
N SER A 10 7.33 8.27 13.04
CA SER A 10 8.80 8.17 13.20
C SER A 10 9.38 6.77 13.01
N THR A 11 8.53 5.75 12.94
CA THR A 11 8.90 4.35 12.70
C THR A 11 8.33 3.79 11.40
N ALA A 12 7.81 4.65 10.51
CA ALA A 12 7.19 4.21 9.27
C ALA A 12 8.13 3.32 8.44
N ASP A 13 7.58 2.23 7.90
CA ASP A 13 8.33 1.12 7.28
C ASP A 13 9.24 1.58 6.14
N TRP A 14 8.79 2.58 5.38
CA TRP A 14 9.49 3.11 4.21
C TRP A 14 10.70 3.99 4.56
N LEU A 15 10.86 4.44 5.82
CA LEU A 15 11.95 5.33 6.23
C LEU A 15 13.33 4.71 6.00
N GLY A 16 13.46 3.39 6.16
CA GLY A 16 14.71 2.65 5.97
C GLY A 16 15.03 2.29 4.51
N GLY A 17 14.23 2.77 3.54
CA GLY A 17 14.47 2.58 2.12
C GLY A 17 14.60 1.11 1.72
N ALA A 18 15.61 0.80 0.92
CA ALA A 18 15.79 -0.54 0.34
C ALA A 18 15.96 -1.65 1.38
N SER A 19 16.78 -1.43 2.41
CA SER A 19 17.03 -2.44 3.45
C SER A 19 15.74 -2.79 4.21
N ALA A 20 14.96 -1.77 4.58
CA ALA A 20 13.66 -1.98 5.22
C ALA A 20 12.67 -2.66 4.27
N GLY A 21 12.65 -2.27 2.99
CA GLY A 21 11.76 -2.87 1.99
C GLY A 21 11.94 -4.38 1.85
N VAL A 22 13.18 -4.88 1.81
CA VAL A 22 13.43 -6.33 1.77
C VAL A 22 12.93 -7.03 3.04
N GLN A 23 13.18 -6.44 4.21
CA GLN A 23 12.78 -7.03 5.49
C GLN A 23 11.25 -7.11 5.62
N HIS A 24 10.57 -6.01 5.33
CA HIS A 24 9.11 -5.92 5.40
C HIS A 24 8.43 -6.78 4.34
N ALA A 25 8.93 -6.80 3.10
CA ALA A 25 8.36 -7.63 2.04
C ALA A 25 8.50 -9.13 2.34
N ARG A 26 9.67 -9.57 2.85
CA ARG A 26 9.86 -10.97 3.28
C ARG A 26 8.88 -11.33 4.38
N ARG A 27 8.78 -10.50 5.41
CA ARG A 27 7.87 -10.75 6.53
C ARG A 27 6.40 -10.76 6.09
N GLY A 28 6.02 -9.82 5.21
CA GLY A 28 4.68 -9.76 4.64
C GLY A 28 4.36 -10.99 3.81
N SER A 29 5.30 -11.47 2.99
CA SER A 29 5.15 -12.69 2.19
C SER A 29 5.00 -13.94 3.07
N GLU A 30 5.80 -14.06 4.14
CA GLU A 30 5.69 -15.16 5.10
C GLU A 30 4.31 -15.20 5.76
N LEU A 31 3.85 -14.05 6.28
CA LEU A 31 2.56 -13.96 6.97
C LEU A 31 1.38 -14.19 6.02
N HIS A 32 1.47 -13.66 4.79
CA HIS A 32 0.48 -13.89 3.75
C HIS A 32 0.33 -15.38 3.44
N ALA A 33 1.46 -16.08 3.21
CA ALA A 33 1.43 -17.52 2.96
C ALA A 33 0.94 -18.32 4.17
N ALA A 34 1.37 -17.97 5.38
CA ALA A 34 0.92 -18.62 6.62
C ALA A 34 -0.59 -18.45 6.86
N ALA A 35 -1.19 -17.37 6.37
CA ALA A 35 -2.64 -17.14 6.40
C ALA A 35 -3.40 -17.86 5.27
N GLY A 36 -2.72 -18.63 4.42
CA GLY A 36 -3.31 -19.33 3.27
C GLY A 36 -3.45 -18.45 2.01
N GLY A 37 -2.79 -17.29 1.98
CA GLY A 37 -2.80 -16.39 0.84
C GLY A 37 -2.10 -16.98 -0.38
N PRO A 38 -2.72 -16.94 -1.57
CA PRO A 38 -2.12 -17.51 -2.77
C PRO A 38 -1.02 -16.61 -3.32
N THR A 39 0.01 -17.20 -3.91
CA THR A 39 1.11 -16.46 -4.55
C THR A 39 0.67 -15.67 -5.79
N SER A 40 -0.57 -15.80 -6.25
CA SER A 40 -1.16 -14.95 -7.28
C SER A 40 -1.70 -13.62 -6.73
N ALA A 41 -1.96 -13.51 -5.42
CA ALA A 41 -2.53 -12.32 -4.83
C ALA A 41 -1.43 -11.29 -4.43
N PRO A 42 -1.71 -9.99 -4.58
CA PRO A 42 -0.79 -8.93 -4.18
C PRO A 42 -0.84 -8.67 -2.67
N ILE A 43 0.17 -7.94 -2.19
CA ILE A 43 0.22 -7.36 -0.85
C ILE A 43 0.38 -5.85 -0.99
N TYR A 44 -0.53 -5.09 -0.42
CA TYR A 44 -0.46 -3.62 -0.39
C TYR A 44 0.51 -3.16 0.71
N ALA A 45 1.72 -2.75 0.32
CA ALA A 45 2.67 -2.11 1.22
C ALA A 45 2.21 -0.68 1.56
N SER A 46 2.19 -0.35 2.85
CA SER A 46 1.68 0.94 3.31
C SER A 46 2.71 2.05 3.32
N ILE A 47 2.34 3.16 2.68
CA ILE A 47 2.90 4.50 2.89
C ILE A 47 1.83 5.29 3.66
N ASP A 48 1.69 5.03 4.96
CA ASP A 48 0.69 5.67 5.84
C ASP A 48 1.09 7.11 6.23
N ASP A 49 1.42 7.91 5.22
CA ASP A 49 2.03 9.24 5.35
C ASP A 49 1.61 10.18 4.22
N ASN A 50 1.86 11.49 4.40
CA ASN A 50 1.81 12.47 3.32
C ASN A 50 3.23 12.93 2.95
N PRO A 51 4.00 12.10 2.20
CA PRO A 51 5.40 12.36 1.95
C PRO A 51 5.62 13.56 1.01
N SER A 52 6.77 14.22 1.18
CA SER A 52 7.32 15.11 0.16
C SER A 52 7.82 14.31 -1.05
N TYR A 53 7.99 14.97 -2.20
CA TYR A 53 8.58 14.31 -3.36
C TYR A 53 10.04 13.87 -3.11
N GLU A 54 10.75 14.55 -2.22
CA GLU A 54 12.11 14.18 -1.84
C GLU A 54 12.13 12.88 -1.01
N GLN A 55 11.24 12.75 -0.02
CA GLN A 55 11.04 11.50 0.71
C GLN A 55 10.62 10.36 -0.22
N TYR A 56 9.75 10.66 -1.18
CA TYR A 56 9.36 9.70 -2.19
C TYR A 56 10.57 9.16 -2.97
N LYS A 57 11.35 10.04 -3.60
CA LYS A 57 12.51 9.64 -4.41
C LYS A 57 13.60 8.93 -3.60
N ASN A 58 13.88 9.43 -2.40
CA ASN A 58 15.06 9.01 -1.64
C ASN A 58 14.77 7.79 -0.73
N GLN A 59 13.51 7.57 -0.35
CA GLN A 59 13.14 6.53 0.63
C GLN A 59 12.06 5.59 0.09
N ILE A 60 10.95 6.13 -0.44
CA ILE A 60 9.82 5.29 -0.89
C ILE A 60 10.16 4.51 -2.16
N VAL A 61 10.81 5.12 -3.15
CA VAL A 61 11.24 4.44 -4.38
C VAL A 61 12.13 3.23 -4.08
N PRO A 62 13.25 3.34 -3.33
CA PRO A 62 14.06 2.16 -3.01
C PRO A 62 13.33 1.15 -2.12
N TYR A 63 12.42 1.60 -1.25
CA TYR A 63 11.56 0.71 -0.45
C TYR A 63 10.63 -0.13 -1.34
N LEU A 64 9.86 0.50 -2.23
CA LEU A 64 8.92 -0.20 -3.12
C LEU A 64 9.64 -1.08 -4.15
N ARG A 65 10.78 -0.65 -4.70
CA ARG A 65 11.63 -1.52 -5.55
C ARG A 65 12.08 -2.78 -4.82
N SER A 66 12.33 -2.68 -3.52
CA SER A 66 12.70 -3.84 -2.70
C SER A 66 11.52 -4.76 -2.41
N TRP A 67 10.29 -4.23 -2.33
CA TRP A 67 9.09 -5.05 -2.36
C TRP A 67 8.97 -5.82 -3.67
N GLU A 68 9.14 -5.14 -4.81
CA GLU A 68 9.09 -5.79 -6.12
C GLU A 68 10.19 -6.84 -6.31
N SER A 69 11.39 -6.65 -5.74
CA SER A 69 12.45 -7.66 -5.84
C SER A 69 12.18 -8.91 -5.02
N VAL A 70 11.32 -8.83 -3.99
CA VAL A 70 10.98 -9.97 -3.12
C VAL A 70 9.71 -10.68 -3.59
N ILE A 71 8.64 -9.96 -3.89
CA ILE A 71 7.35 -10.57 -4.28
C ILE A 71 7.00 -10.40 -5.77
N GLY A 72 7.77 -9.63 -6.53
CA GLY A 72 7.52 -9.33 -7.94
C GLY A 72 6.61 -8.12 -8.15
N HIS A 73 6.85 -7.37 -9.23
CA HIS A 73 6.06 -6.18 -9.60
C HIS A 73 4.54 -6.43 -9.59
N GLN A 74 4.11 -7.53 -10.21
CA GLN A 74 2.69 -7.92 -10.30
C GLN A 74 2.01 -8.11 -8.94
N ARG A 75 2.77 -8.34 -7.86
CA ARG A 75 2.23 -8.56 -6.51
C ARG A 75 2.44 -7.38 -5.57
N THR A 76 3.18 -6.35 -6.00
CA THR A 76 3.39 -5.16 -5.19
C THR A 76 2.20 -4.23 -5.31
N GLY A 77 1.40 -4.16 -4.24
CA GLY A 77 0.41 -3.11 -4.07
C GLY A 77 0.96 -1.95 -3.26
N VAL A 78 0.40 -0.76 -3.44
CA VAL A 78 0.80 0.46 -2.71
C VAL A 78 -0.44 1.09 -2.09
N TYR A 79 -0.46 1.18 -0.76
CA TYR A 79 -1.41 2.04 -0.04
C TYR A 79 -0.78 3.41 0.17
N ALA A 80 -1.32 4.45 -0.45
CA ALA A 80 -0.77 5.80 -0.36
C ALA A 80 -1.80 6.87 -0.76
N ASN A 81 -1.48 8.16 -0.58
CA ASN A 81 -2.31 9.24 -1.12
C ASN A 81 -2.21 9.34 -2.64
N SER A 82 -3.12 10.10 -3.25
CA SER A 82 -3.23 10.19 -4.70
C SER A 82 -1.97 10.74 -5.39
N LYS A 83 -1.24 11.66 -4.75
CA LYS A 83 0.02 12.21 -5.29
C LYS A 83 1.11 11.13 -5.34
N THR A 84 1.21 10.35 -4.27
CA THR A 84 2.21 9.27 -4.17
C THR A 84 1.89 8.13 -5.13
N ILE A 85 0.59 7.84 -5.31
CA ILE A 85 0.13 6.91 -6.37
C ILE A 85 0.52 7.44 -7.75
N ASP A 86 0.27 8.72 -8.05
CA ASP A 86 0.64 9.31 -9.35
C ASP A 86 2.15 9.20 -9.62
N TRP A 87 3.00 9.49 -8.63
CA TRP A 87 4.44 9.31 -8.75
C TRP A 87 4.84 7.86 -8.97
N ALA A 88 4.27 6.92 -8.21
CA ALA A 88 4.56 5.49 -8.35
C ALA A 88 4.13 4.97 -9.74
N VAL A 89 2.97 5.38 -10.24
CA VAL A 89 2.49 5.05 -11.59
C VAL A 89 3.45 5.58 -12.65
N ASN A 90 3.89 6.84 -12.54
CA ASN A 90 4.82 7.45 -13.49
C ASN A 90 6.21 6.77 -13.48
N ASP A 91 6.65 6.26 -12.34
CA ASP A 91 7.92 5.54 -12.18
C ASP A 91 7.80 4.02 -12.46
N GLY A 92 6.61 3.52 -12.76
CA GLY A 92 6.36 2.10 -13.00
C GLY A 92 6.49 1.22 -11.76
N LEU A 93 6.20 1.75 -10.57
CA LEU A 93 6.27 1.05 -9.29
C LEU A 93 4.89 0.60 -8.81
N GLY A 94 4.80 -0.69 -8.48
CA GLY A 94 3.57 -1.33 -8.05
C GLY A 94 2.59 -1.60 -9.19
N SER A 95 1.75 -2.61 -9.00
CA SER A 95 0.68 -2.99 -9.95
C SER A 95 -0.72 -2.74 -9.38
N TYR A 96 -0.84 -2.56 -8.06
CA TYR A 96 -2.10 -2.34 -7.37
C TYR A 96 -2.03 -1.08 -6.50
N PHE A 97 -3.09 -0.30 -6.44
CA PHE A 97 -3.08 1.01 -5.76
C PHE A 97 -4.31 1.18 -4.87
N TRP A 98 -4.09 1.45 -3.58
CA TRP A 98 -5.14 1.72 -2.61
C TRP A 98 -4.98 3.14 -2.08
N GLN A 99 -5.91 4.03 -2.46
CA GLN A 99 -5.84 5.43 -2.10
C GLN A 99 -6.28 5.68 -0.66
N HIS A 100 -5.52 6.46 0.10
CA HIS A 100 -6.01 7.17 1.29
C HIS A 100 -6.15 8.69 1.05
N ASN A 101 -6.83 9.39 1.97
CA ASN A 101 -7.16 10.80 1.78
C ASN A 101 -6.17 11.79 2.38
N TRP A 102 -5.25 11.36 3.24
CA TRP A 102 -4.23 12.26 3.79
C TRP A 102 -3.25 12.77 2.71
N GLY A 103 -3.47 14.01 2.26
CA GLY A 103 -2.68 14.63 1.18
C GLY A 103 -3.29 14.51 -0.21
N SER A 104 -4.40 13.78 -0.36
CA SER A 104 -5.18 13.72 -1.61
C SER A 104 -6.08 14.96 -1.73
N PRO A 105 -6.31 15.51 -2.94
CA PRO A 105 -7.27 16.58 -3.12
C PRO A 105 -8.68 16.17 -2.65
N LYS A 106 -9.44 17.11 -2.07
CA LYS A 106 -10.76 16.83 -1.50
C LYS A 106 -11.71 16.27 -2.57
N GLY A 107 -12.29 15.10 -2.30
CA GLY A 107 -13.24 14.44 -3.21
C GLY A 107 -12.60 13.80 -4.45
N TYR A 108 -11.27 13.80 -4.55
CA TYR A 108 -10.57 13.22 -5.69
C TYR A 108 -10.33 11.72 -5.50
N THR A 109 -10.46 10.96 -6.59
CA THR A 109 -10.10 9.54 -6.69
C THR A 109 -9.15 9.37 -7.86
N HIS A 110 -7.95 8.85 -7.60
CA HIS A 110 -6.96 8.64 -8.65
C HIS A 110 -7.44 7.55 -9.62
N PRO A 111 -7.36 7.74 -10.94
CA PRO A 111 -7.89 6.79 -11.92
C PRO A 111 -7.20 5.42 -11.92
N ALA A 112 -5.94 5.36 -11.45
CA ALA A 112 -5.22 4.11 -11.26
C ALA A 112 -5.57 3.37 -9.95
N ALA A 113 -6.30 4.01 -9.02
CA ALA A 113 -6.67 3.37 -7.77
C ALA A 113 -7.61 2.18 -8.01
N HIS A 114 -7.29 1.07 -7.36
CA HIS A 114 -8.08 -0.16 -7.32
C HIS A 114 -9.04 -0.14 -6.13
N LEU A 115 -8.60 0.48 -5.03
CA LEU A 115 -9.33 0.66 -3.78
C LEU A 115 -9.20 2.11 -3.31
N HIS A 116 -10.17 2.58 -2.52
CA HIS A 116 -10.12 3.90 -1.88
C HIS A 116 -10.69 3.87 -0.47
N GLN A 117 -9.89 4.25 0.52
CA GLN A 117 -10.32 4.47 1.90
C GLN A 117 -11.09 5.79 2.00
N VAL A 118 -12.39 5.69 2.23
CA VAL A 118 -13.33 6.83 2.22
C VAL A 118 -13.75 7.25 3.63
N GLU A 119 -13.58 6.39 4.62
CA GLU A 119 -13.97 6.64 6.01
C GLU A 119 -12.97 5.97 6.96
N ILE A 120 -12.58 6.66 8.04
CA ILE A 120 -11.60 6.17 9.02
C ILE A 120 -12.21 6.22 10.41
N ASP A 121 -12.24 5.09 11.11
CA ASP A 121 -12.68 4.93 12.52
C ASP A 121 -14.01 5.64 12.89
N LYS A 122 -15.00 5.65 11.99
CA LYS A 122 -16.34 6.23 12.27
C LYS A 122 -17.42 5.19 12.49
N ARG A 123 -17.11 3.90 12.34
CA ARG A 123 -18.04 2.78 12.49
C ARG A 123 -17.43 1.71 13.36
N LYS A 124 -18.30 0.87 13.91
CA LYS A 124 -17.93 -0.37 14.59
C LYS A 124 -18.69 -1.54 13.98
N VAL A 125 -18.00 -2.67 13.83
CA VAL A 125 -18.58 -3.96 13.42
C VAL A 125 -18.14 -4.99 14.45
N GLY A 126 -19.08 -5.69 15.09
CA GLY A 126 -18.75 -6.63 16.18
C GLY A 126 -18.00 -5.98 17.35
N GLY A 127 -18.20 -4.69 17.59
CA GLY A 127 -17.52 -3.92 18.64
C GLY A 127 -16.14 -3.36 18.28
N VAL A 128 -15.59 -3.72 17.12
CA VAL A 128 -14.27 -3.28 16.65
C VAL A 128 -14.41 -2.07 15.72
N GLY A 129 -13.58 -1.04 15.91
CA GLY A 129 -13.50 0.13 15.03
C GLY A 129 -13.02 -0.26 13.63
N VAL A 130 -13.66 0.27 12.59
CA VAL A 130 -13.35 -0.09 11.20
C VAL A 130 -13.22 1.12 10.30
N ASP A 131 -12.35 0.97 9.31
CA ASP A 131 -12.26 1.87 8.16
C ASP A 131 -13.11 1.34 7.01
N VAL A 132 -13.70 2.24 6.23
CA VAL A 132 -14.52 1.89 5.06
C VAL A 132 -13.73 2.16 3.80
N ASN A 133 -13.68 1.14 2.94
CA ASN A 133 -13.01 1.18 1.65
C ASN A 133 -14.00 0.86 0.53
N GLN A 134 -13.87 1.56 -0.60
CA GLN A 134 -14.62 1.29 -1.82
C GLN A 134 -13.75 0.53 -2.82
N ILE A 135 -14.35 -0.45 -3.50
CA ILE A 135 -13.74 -1.14 -4.65
C ILE A 135 -13.99 -0.30 -5.89
N LEU A 136 -12.92 0.04 -6.62
CA LEU A 136 -12.98 0.89 -7.82
C LEU A 136 -12.75 0.12 -9.11
N LYS A 137 -12.04 -1.01 -9.03
CA LYS A 137 -11.75 -1.91 -10.16
C LYS A 137 -12.13 -3.35 -9.79
N PRO A 138 -12.67 -4.15 -10.72
CA PRO A 138 -13.13 -5.51 -10.42
C PRO A 138 -11.98 -6.45 -10.03
N GLN A 139 -10.78 -6.22 -10.57
CA GLN A 139 -9.55 -6.91 -10.16
C GLN A 139 -8.78 -5.99 -9.22
N PHE A 140 -8.97 -6.14 -7.90
CA PHE A 140 -8.40 -5.27 -6.88
C PHE A 140 -7.40 -5.99 -5.96
N GLY A 141 -7.03 -7.22 -6.29
CA GLY A 141 -6.14 -8.03 -5.46
C GLY A 141 -6.87 -8.88 -4.42
N GLN A 142 -8.10 -9.30 -4.75
CA GLN A 142 -8.78 -10.40 -4.06
C GLN A 142 -7.94 -11.69 -4.14
N TRP A 143 -8.12 -12.58 -3.17
CA TRP A 143 -7.44 -13.89 -3.17
C TRP A 143 -8.12 -14.89 -4.10
N ALA A 144 -9.43 -14.76 -4.31
CA ALA A 144 -10.27 -15.57 -5.19
C ALA A 144 -11.43 -14.71 -5.73
#